data_AF-A0A2M8C5B8-F1
#
_entry.id   AF-A0A2M8C5B8-F1
#
_cell.length_a   1.000
_cell.length_b   1.000
_cell.length_c   1.000
_cell.angle_alpha   90.00
_cell.angle_beta   90.00
_cell.angle_gamma   90.00
#
_symmetry.space_group_name_H-M   'P 1'
#
loop_
_entity.id
_entity.type
_entity.pdbx_description
1 polymer ?
#
loop_
_entity_poly.entity_id
_entity_poly.type
_entity_poly.pdbx_seq_one_letter_code
_entity_poly.pdbx_strand_id
1 'polypeptide(L)'
;MKTFFISIVAVLIALFEINFLGGFSYFGLSINLSLLIVLSLIFLSHQDEALLWLGASAITLDIFSPYVFGLNIVIMLAIYFLFSIWLLKIVKEVNFASASWLIIVGVFCYQILWAVLQIAYFALLAGLIANFIIGAPLFLLIQKIYPKQEKLRIL
;
A
#
# COMPACT_ATOMS: atom_id res chain seq x y z
N MET A 1 -14.38 14.93 11.43
CA MET A 1 -14.65 13.60 12.02
C MET A 1 -14.18 12.45 11.13
N LYS A 2 -14.56 12.40 9.83
CA LYS A 2 -14.12 11.34 8.89
C LYS A 2 -12.59 11.17 8.83
N THR A 3 -11.83 12.26 8.66
CA THR A 3 -10.36 12.28 8.61
C THR A 3 -9.71 11.67 9.85
N PHE A 4 -10.21 12.05 11.04
CA PHE A 4 -9.70 11.55 12.31
C PHE A 4 -9.92 10.03 12.47
N PHE A 5 -11.10 9.55 12.07
CA PHE A 5 -11.41 8.12 12.09
C PHE A 5 -10.49 7.33 11.15
N ILE A 6 -10.29 7.82 9.91
CA ILE A 6 -9.39 7.22 8.93
C ILE A 6 -7.97 7.08 9.49
N SER A 7 -7.43 8.15 10.08
CA SER A 7 -6.09 8.11 10.68
C SER A 7 -5.99 7.12 11.84
N ILE A 8 -7.01 7.02 12.70
CA ILE A 8 -7.02 6.01 13.78
C ILE A 8 -6.99 4.60 13.21
N VAL A 9 -7.83 4.30 12.22
CA VAL A 9 -7.84 2.96 11.61
C VAL A 9 -6.50 2.66 10.94
N ALA A 10 -5.89 3.65 10.28
CA ALA A 10 -4.55 3.50 9.68
C ALA A 10 -3.47 3.16 10.72
N VAL A 11 -3.48 3.84 11.87
CA VAL A 11 -2.56 3.53 12.98
C VAL A 11 -2.81 2.13 13.53
N LEU A 12 -4.08 1.73 13.74
CA LEU A 12 -4.41 0.40 14.24
C LEU A 12 -3.96 -0.71 13.27
N ILE A 13 -4.12 -0.51 11.96
CA ILE A 13 -3.65 -1.48 10.96
C ILE A 13 -2.12 -1.54 10.94
N ALA A 14 -1.42 -0.40 11.02
CA ALA A 14 0.04 -0.40 11.08
C ALA A 14 0.56 -1.10 12.36
N LEU A 15 -0.07 -0.87 13.51
CA LEU A 15 0.25 -1.59 14.75
C LEU A 15 -0.02 -3.09 14.65
N PHE A 16 -1.13 -3.48 14.01
CA PHE A 16 -1.41 -4.88 13.74
C PHE A 16 -0.35 -5.51 12.82
N GLU A 17 0.06 -4.79 11.77
CA GLU A 17 1.11 -5.20 10.83
C GLU A 17 2.43 -5.45 11.56
N ILE A 18 2.86 -4.53 12.42
CA ILE A 18 4.10 -4.69 13.21
C ILE A 18 4.02 -5.90 14.14
N ASN A 19 2.93 -6.03 14.91
CA ASN A 19 2.85 -7.01 16.00
C ASN A 19 2.53 -8.44 15.53
N PHE A 20 1.71 -8.59 14.49
CA PHE A 20 1.26 -9.89 14.00
C PHE A 20 1.92 -10.29 12.69
N LEU A 21 2.08 -9.36 11.74
CA LEU A 21 2.63 -9.66 10.43
C LEU A 21 4.16 -9.57 10.40
N GLY A 22 4.78 -8.81 11.30
CA GLY A 22 6.23 -8.82 11.54
C GLY A 22 6.78 -10.18 12.00
N GLY A 23 5.94 -11.09 12.50
CA GLY A 23 6.33 -12.48 12.76
C GLY A 23 6.49 -13.31 11.47
N PHE A 24 5.75 -12.98 10.40
CA PHE A 24 5.80 -13.70 9.12
C PHE A 24 6.94 -13.24 8.22
N SER A 25 7.49 -12.04 8.43
CA SER A 25 8.64 -11.54 7.66
C SER A 25 9.89 -12.41 7.83
N TYR A 26 10.03 -13.11 8.96
CA TYR A 26 11.11 -14.08 9.19
C TYR A 26 11.07 -15.30 8.25
N PHE A 27 9.91 -15.62 7.67
CA PHE A 27 9.74 -16.69 6.68
C PHE A 27 9.74 -16.17 5.23
N GLY A 28 10.13 -14.92 5.01
CA GLY A 28 10.08 -14.28 3.69
C GLY A 28 8.66 -13.90 3.23
N LEU A 29 7.65 -14.04 4.09
CA LEU A 29 6.26 -13.64 3.86
C LEU A 29 6.04 -12.25 4.46
N SER A 30 6.48 -11.20 3.77
CA SER A 30 6.23 -9.82 4.18
C SER A 30 4.90 -9.32 3.61
N ILE A 31 3.84 -9.31 4.41
CA ILE A 31 2.54 -8.76 4.02
C ILE A 31 2.47 -7.30 4.46
N ASN A 32 2.30 -6.39 3.52
CA ASN A 32 2.20 -4.96 3.82
C ASN A 32 0.77 -4.47 3.57
N LEU A 33 -0.05 -4.53 4.62
CA LEU A 33 -1.47 -4.12 4.53
C LEU A 33 -1.59 -2.63 4.26
N SER A 34 -0.71 -1.84 4.86
CA SER A 34 -0.67 -0.38 4.72
C SER A 34 -0.51 0.02 3.23
N LEU A 35 0.44 -0.60 2.54
CA LEU A 35 0.67 -0.42 1.10
C LEU A 35 -0.54 -0.88 0.27
N LEU A 36 -1.10 -2.06 0.56
CA LEU A 36 -2.24 -2.59 -0.20
C LEU A 36 -3.47 -1.69 -0.11
N ILE A 37 -3.72 -1.11 1.07
CA ILE A 37 -4.81 -0.15 1.27
C ILE A 37 -4.54 1.14 0.48
N VAL A 38 -3.32 1.68 0.58
CA VAL A 38 -2.93 2.89 -0.16
C VAL A 38 -3.09 2.68 -1.67
N LEU A 39 -2.56 1.59 -2.24
CA LEU A 39 -2.69 1.27 -3.67
C LEU A 39 -4.17 1.16 -4.09
N SER A 40 -5.01 0.53 -3.25
CA SER A 40 -6.44 0.40 -3.50
C SER A 40 -7.15 1.76 -3.55
N LEU A 41 -6.83 2.66 -2.62
CA LEU A 41 -7.41 4.00 -2.57
C LEU A 41 -6.96 4.87 -3.75
N ILE A 42 -5.67 4.81 -4.12
CA ILE A 42 -5.16 5.48 -5.33
C ILE A 42 -5.95 4.97 -6.55
N PHE A 43 -6.15 3.65 -6.68
CA PHE A 43 -6.88 3.06 -7.80
C PHE A 43 -8.36 3.47 -7.87
N LEU A 44 -9.00 3.63 -6.71
CA LEU A 44 -10.38 4.10 -6.59
C LEU A 44 -10.51 5.63 -6.73
N SER A 45 -9.39 6.33 -6.99
CA SER A 45 -9.28 7.79 -7.14
C SER A 45 -9.55 8.59 -5.86
N HIS A 46 -9.34 7.99 -4.68
CA HIS A 46 -9.40 8.67 -3.38
C HIS A 46 -7.99 9.11 -2.94
N GLN A 47 -7.40 10.06 -3.66
CA GLN A 47 -6.00 10.48 -3.46
C GLN A 47 -5.75 11.09 -2.07
N ASP A 48 -6.66 11.94 -1.61
CA ASP A 48 -6.54 12.60 -0.31
C ASP A 48 -6.57 11.58 0.83
N GLU A 49 -7.51 10.64 0.79
CA GLU A 49 -7.54 9.53 1.74
C GLU A 49 -6.30 8.64 1.63
N ALA A 50 -5.84 8.31 0.41
CA ALA A 50 -4.63 7.52 0.22
C ALA A 50 -3.39 8.18 0.85
N LEU A 51 -3.24 9.50 0.71
CA LEU A 51 -2.14 10.26 1.30
C LEU A 51 -2.23 10.28 2.83
N LEU A 52 -3.44 10.46 3.39
CA LEU A 52 -3.66 10.41 4.83
C LEU A 52 -3.36 9.03 5.42
N TRP A 53 -3.81 7.96 4.74
CA TRP A 53 -3.52 6.58 5.10
C TRP A 53 -2.02 6.31 5.07
N LEU A 54 -1.35 6.72 3.99
CA LEU A 54 0.10 6.59 3.86
C LEU A 54 0.81 7.30 5.00
N GLY A 55 0.50 8.58 5.25
CA GLY A 55 1.16 9.36 6.29
C GLY A 55 1.00 8.72 7.67
N ALA A 56 -0.24 8.37 8.05
CA ALA A 56 -0.51 7.79 9.36
C ALA A 56 0.12 6.39 9.53
N SER A 57 -0.02 5.52 8.53
CA SER A 57 0.53 4.16 8.61
C SER A 57 2.05 4.14 8.53
N ALA A 58 2.65 4.84 7.58
CA ALA A 58 4.10 4.82 7.37
C ALA A 58 4.88 5.47 8.53
N ILE A 59 4.38 6.59 9.09
CA ILE A 59 4.98 7.20 10.29
C ILE A 59 4.90 6.21 11.46
N THR A 60 3.78 5.51 11.62
CA THR A 60 3.64 4.49 12.66
C THR A 60 4.66 3.36 12.44
N LEU A 61 4.74 2.80 11.23
CA LEU A 61 5.71 1.76 10.88
C LEU A 61 7.16 2.19 11.17
N ASP A 62 7.51 3.43 10.84
CA ASP A 62 8.84 4.00 11.09
C ASP A 62 9.13 4.17 12.59
N ILE A 63 8.18 4.69 13.38
CA ILE A 63 8.35 4.87 14.84
C ILE A 63 8.67 3.55 15.54
N PHE A 64 8.01 2.47 15.13
CA PHE A 64 8.19 1.14 15.73
C PHE A 64 9.29 0.30 15.06
N SER A 65 9.93 0.81 13.99
CA SER A 65 11.04 0.15 13.30
C SER A 65 12.30 1.04 13.30
N PRO A 66 12.92 1.27 14.48
CA PRO A 66 13.96 2.29 14.65
C PRO A 66 15.19 2.08 13.75
N TYR A 67 15.49 0.84 13.36
CA TYR A 67 16.61 0.51 12.48
C TYR A 67 16.43 0.98 11.03
N VAL A 68 15.20 1.28 10.64
CA VAL A 68 14.80 1.68 9.28
C VAL A 68 13.92 2.93 9.31
N PHE A 69 14.05 3.74 10.36
CA PHE A 69 13.25 4.94 10.56
C PHE A 69 13.36 5.89 9.34
N GLY A 70 12.21 6.26 8.79
CA GLY A 70 12.09 7.13 7.62
C GLY A 70 12.13 6.39 6.29
N LEU A 71 12.46 5.09 6.25
CA LEU A 71 12.46 4.34 5.00
C LEU A 71 11.04 3.97 4.56
N ASN A 72 10.14 3.62 5.49
CA ASN A 72 8.77 3.25 5.10
C ASN A 72 8.06 4.45 4.48
N ILE A 73 8.15 5.63 5.11
CA ILE A 73 7.51 6.83 4.57
C ILE A 73 8.08 7.23 3.21
N VAL A 74 9.40 7.19 3.03
CA VAL A 74 10.05 7.55 1.76
C VAL A 74 9.64 6.58 0.64
N ILE A 75 9.68 5.28 0.89
CA ILE A 75 9.33 4.27 -0.12
C ILE A 75 7.85 4.34 -0.47
N MET A 76 6.96 4.43 0.53
CA MET A 76 5.52 4.53 0.28
C MET A 76 5.18 5.82 -0.48
N LEU A 77 5.83 6.95 -0.17
CA LEU A 77 5.66 8.19 -0.92
C LEU A 77 6.10 8.04 -2.38
N ALA A 78 7.27 7.43 -2.63
CA ALA A 78 7.75 7.19 -3.98
C ALA A 78 6.74 6.37 -4.81
N ILE A 79 6.17 5.32 -4.21
CA ILE A 79 5.12 4.51 -4.83
C ILE A 79 3.85 5.34 -5.05
N TYR A 80 3.41 6.10 -4.04
CA TYR A 80 2.23 6.95 -4.16
C TYR A 80 2.33 7.89 -5.36
N PHE A 81 3.45 8.60 -5.53
CA PHE A 81 3.65 9.49 -6.66
C PHE A 81 3.72 8.72 -7.98
N LEU A 82 4.47 7.62 -8.03
CA LEU A 82 4.62 6.82 -9.24
C LEU A 82 3.26 6.31 -9.73
N PHE A 83 2.46 5.72 -8.84
CA PHE A 83 1.16 5.16 -9.19
C PHE A 83 0.10 6.22 -9.42
N SER A 84 0.11 7.34 -8.69
CA SER A 84 -0.82 8.44 -8.94
C SER A 84 -0.65 9.01 -10.35
N ILE A 85 0.58 9.19 -10.82
CA ILE A 85 0.86 9.64 -12.19
C ILE A 85 0.48 8.56 -13.22
N TRP A 86 0.81 7.30 -12.94
CA TRP A 86 0.53 6.19 -13.85
C TRP A 86 -0.97 5.95 -14.05
N LEU A 87 -1.76 6.02 -12.97
CA LEU A 87 -3.21 5.84 -13.00
C LEU A 87 -3.91 6.88 -13.86
N LEU A 88 -3.39 8.11 -13.89
CA LEU A 88 -3.93 9.18 -14.74
C LEU A 88 -3.73 8.86 -16.23
N LYS A 89 -2.67 8.14 -16.60
CA LYS A 89 -2.29 7.91 -18.01
C LYS A 89 -2.80 6.60 -18.60
N ILE A 90 -2.84 5.50 -17.84
CA ILE A 90 -2.97 4.15 -18.41
C ILE A 90 -4.31 3.48 -18.09
N VAL A 91 -4.85 3.72 -16.89
CA VAL A 91 -6.06 3.02 -16.43
C VAL A 91 -7.31 3.74 -16.92
N LYS A 92 -7.94 3.18 -17.96
CA LYS A 92 -9.23 3.69 -18.49
C LYS A 92 -10.43 3.22 -17.67
N GLU A 93 -10.38 1.98 -17.18
CA GLU A 93 -11.47 1.37 -16.43
C GLU A 93 -10.95 0.74 -15.14
N VAL A 94 -11.72 0.88 -14.07
CA VAL A 94 -11.42 0.32 -12.74
C VAL A 94 -12.18 -1.00 -12.67
N ASN A 95 -11.47 -2.10 -12.88
CA ASN A 95 -12.02 -3.45 -12.76
C ASN A 95 -11.08 -4.32 -11.92
N PHE A 96 -11.55 -5.50 -11.51
CA PHE A 96 -10.77 -6.39 -10.65
C PHE A 96 -9.44 -6.83 -11.29
N ALA A 97 -9.40 -7.06 -12.61
CA ALA A 97 -8.19 -7.45 -13.31
C ALA A 97 -7.12 -6.35 -13.30
N SER A 98 -7.52 -5.10 -13.56
CA SER A 98 -6.62 -3.94 -13.53
C SER A 98 -6.18 -3.59 -12.11
N ALA A 99 -7.06 -3.76 -11.10
CA ALA A 99 -6.69 -3.63 -9.70
C ALA A 99 -5.66 -4.68 -9.28
N SER A 100 -5.90 -5.94 -9.66
CA SER A 100 -4.99 -7.07 -9.41
C SER A 100 -3.62 -6.83 -10.01
N TRP A 101 -3.57 -6.35 -11.26
CA TRP A 101 -2.32 -5.99 -11.91
C TRP A 101 -1.60 -4.86 -11.18
N LEU A 102 -2.33 -3.82 -10.78
CA LEU A 102 -1.75 -2.68 -10.06
C LEU A 102 -1.16 -3.10 -8.71
N ILE A 103 -1.86 -3.97 -7.98
CA ILE A 103 -1.36 -4.54 -6.72
C ILE A 103 -0.07 -5.31 -6.96
N ILE A 104 -0.02 -6.19 -7.97
CA ILE A 104 1.19 -6.95 -8.30
C ILE A 104 2.35 -6.00 -8.59
N VAL A 105 2.14 -5.02 -9.48
CA VAL A 105 3.21 -4.09 -9.88
C VAL A 105 3.63 -3.20 -8.70
N GLY A 106 2.68 -2.70 -7.90
CA GLY A 106 2.96 -1.84 -6.76
C GLY A 106 3.73 -2.54 -5.65
N VAL A 107 3.34 -3.76 -5.33
CA VAL A 107 4.06 -4.63 -4.39
C VAL A 107 5.44 -4.97 -4.94
N PHE A 108 5.56 -5.28 -6.23
CA PHE A 108 6.86 -5.57 -6.85
C PHE A 108 7.80 -4.36 -6.75
N CYS A 109 7.32 -3.16 -7.08
CA CYS A 109 8.09 -1.93 -6.95
C CYS A 109 8.52 -1.68 -5.50
N TYR A 110 7.60 -1.84 -4.53
CA TYR A 110 7.91 -1.72 -3.10
C TYR A 110 9.04 -2.66 -2.68
N GLN A 111 8.92 -3.93 -3.06
CA GLN A 111 9.88 -4.93 -2.65
C GLN A 111 11.24 -4.77 -3.33
N ILE A 112 11.29 -4.33 -4.59
CA ILE A 112 12.57 -3.97 -5.24
C ILE A 112 13.24 -2.83 -4.49
N LEU A 113 12.52 -1.76 -4.18
CA LEU A 113 13.07 -0.61 -3.46
C LEU A 113 13.63 -1.05 -2.10
N TRP A 114 12.92 -1.93 -1.40
CA TRP A 114 13.40 -2.53 -0.15
C TRP A 114 14.61 -3.44 -0.33
N ALA A 115 14.62 -4.32 -1.33
CA ALA A 115 15.70 -5.26 -1.57
C ALA A 115 17.00 -4.54 -1.97
N VAL A 116 16.91 -3.45 -2.73
CA VAL A 116 18.07 -2.60 -3.06
C VAL A 116 18.66 -1.97 -1.79
N LEU A 117 17.81 -1.56 -0.85
CA LEU A 117 18.24 -0.90 0.39
C LEU A 117 18.79 -1.88 1.44
N GLN A 118 18.35 -3.14 1.44
CA GLN A 118 18.73 -4.16 2.44
C GLN A 118 19.62 -5.30 1.93
N ILE A 119 19.98 -5.33 0.64
CA ILE A 119 20.81 -6.40 0.03
C ILE A 119 20.20 -7.80 0.28
N ALA A 120 18.87 -7.89 0.28
CA ALA A 120 18.13 -9.11 0.61
C ALA A 120 17.13 -9.47 -0.51
N TYR A 121 17.56 -10.35 -1.42
CA TYR A 121 16.81 -10.70 -2.64
C TYR A 121 15.96 -11.97 -2.53
N PHE A 122 16.24 -12.84 -1.55
CA PHE A 122 15.67 -14.19 -1.49
C PHE A 122 14.20 -14.26 -1.08
N ALA A 123 13.62 -13.17 -0.56
CA ALA A 123 12.22 -13.13 -0.07
C ALA A 123 11.21 -12.47 -1.03
N LEU A 124 11.65 -12.05 -2.23
CA LEU A 124 10.83 -11.25 -3.15
C LEU A 124 9.61 -12.00 -3.69
N LEU A 125 9.79 -13.22 -4.20
CA LEU A 125 8.70 -13.95 -4.85
C LEU A 125 7.61 -14.38 -3.86
N ALA A 126 8.01 -14.86 -2.67
CA ALA A 126 7.09 -15.31 -1.63
C ALA A 126 6.27 -14.14 -1.06
N GLY A 127 6.92 -13.00 -0.77
CA GLY A 127 6.23 -11.78 -0.36
C GLY A 127 5.26 -11.29 -1.42
N LEU A 128 5.65 -11.30 -2.70
CA LEU A 128 4.80 -10.85 -3.80
C LEU A 128 3.52 -11.69 -3.92
N ILE A 129 3.65 -13.02 -3.85
CA ILE A 129 2.50 -13.94 -3.88
C ILE A 129 1.59 -13.71 -2.67
N ALA A 130 2.15 -13.56 -1.46
CA ALA A 130 1.37 -13.34 -0.24
C ALA A 130 0.56 -12.04 -0.29
N ASN A 131 1.19 -10.94 -0.71
CA ASN A 131 0.51 -9.66 -0.89
C ASN A 131 -0.53 -9.70 -2.00
N PHE A 132 -0.33 -10.48 -3.06
CA PHE A 132 -1.34 -10.65 -4.09
C PHE A 132 -2.58 -11.39 -3.57
N ILE A 133 -2.38 -12.52 -2.89
CA ILE A 133 -3.46 -13.35 -2.31
C ILE A 133 -4.31 -12.53 -1.33
N ILE A 134 -3.69 -11.65 -0.56
CA ILE A 134 -4.39 -10.80 0.43
C ILE A 134 -4.92 -9.52 -0.20
N GLY A 135 -4.16 -8.91 -1.10
CA GLY A 135 -4.49 -7.64 -1.73
C GLY A 135 -5.74 -7.70 -2.60
N ALA A 136 -5.93 -8.79 -3.35
CA ALA A 136 -7.10 -8.96 -4.20
C ALA A 136 -8.45 -8.93 -3.43
N PRO A 137 -8.66 -9.76 -2.38
CA PRO A 137 -9.89 -9.68 -1.57
C PRO A 137 -9.96 -8.38 -0.75
N LEU A 138 -8.83 -7.85 -0.27
CA LEU A 138 -8.80 -6.57 0.44
C LEU A 138 -9.27 -5.42 -0.46
N PHE A 139 -8.86 -5.40 -1.72
CA PHE A 139 -9.34 -4.40 -2.68
C PHE A 139 -10.86 -4.43 -2.85
N LEU A 140 -11.47 -5.62 -2.94
CA LEU A 140 -12.94 -5.75 -3.05
C LEU A 140 -13.65 -5.21 -1.81
N LEU A 141 -13.08 -5.43 -0.62
CA LEU A 141 -13.61 -4.87 0.62
C LEU A 141 -13.49 -3.34 0.63
N ILE A 142 -12.34 -2.80 0.25
CA ILE A 142 -12.10 -1.35 0.18
C ILE A 142 -13.04 -0.71 -0.84
N GLN A 143 -13.22 -1.30 -2.02
CA GLN A 143 -14.14 -0.82 -3.04
C GLN A 143 -15.58 -0.70 -2.54
N LYS A 144 -16.01 -1.60 -1.64
CA LYS A 144 -17.32 -1.56 -0.98
C LYS A 144 -17.47 -0.37 -0.04
N ILE A 145 -16.39 0.02 0.66
CA ILE A 145 -16.37 1.12 1.62
C ILE A 145 -16.14 2.47 0.92
N TYR A 146 -15.27 2.48 -0.09
CA TYR A 146 -14.86 3.61 -0.90
C TYR A 146 -15.28 3.38 -2.35
N PRO A 147 -16.54 3.70 -2.72
CA PRO A 147 -16.97 3.58 -4.10
C PRO A 147 -16.10 4.49 -4.98
N LYS A 148 -15.86 4.06 -6.22
CA LYS A 148 -15.02 4.78 -7.19
C LYS A 148 -15.48 6.23 -7.32
N GLN A 149 -14.56 7.17 -7.13
CA GLN A 149 -14.80 8.57 -7.48
C GLN A 149 -14.57 8.77 -8.98
N GLU A 150 -15.38 9.62 -9.62
CA GLU A 150 -15.05 10.08 -10.96
C GLU A 150 -13.70 10.78 -10.91
N LYS A 151 -12.78 10.40 -11.80
CA LYS A 151 -11.49 11.07 -11.92
C LYS A 151 -11.77 12.56 -12.09
N LEU A 152 -11.24 13.40 -11.20
CA LEU A 152 -11.14 14.84 -11.44
C LEU A 152 -10.45 15.00 -12.80
N ARG A 153 -11.24 15.34 -13.84
CA ARG A 153 -10.69 15.84 -15.09
C ARG A 153 -10.03 17.15 -14.70
N ILE A 154 -8.70 17.14 -14.61
CA ILE A 154 -7.93 18.37 -14.65
C ILE A 154 -8.22 18.95 -16.03
N LEU A 155 -9.11 19.95 -16.06
CA LEU A 155 -9.43 20.78 -17.22
C LEU A 155 -8.21 21.60 -17.62
#